data_AF-F2CB00-F1
#
_entry.id   AF-F2CB00-F1
#
_cell.length_a   1.000
_cell.length_b   1.000
_cell.length_c   1.000
_cell.angle_alpha   90.00
_cell.angle_beta   90.00
_cell.angle_gamma   90.00
#
_symmetry.space_group_name_H-M   'P 1'
#
loop_
_entity.id
_entity.type
_entity.pdbx_description
1 polymer ?
#
loop_
_entity_poly.entity_id
_entity_poly.type
_entity_poly.pdbx_seq_one_letter_code
_entity_poly.pdbx_strand_id
1 'polypeptide(L)' 'MRYFENRFEGILERFRFSLRMYKGDPAHCEQCYQESMGEMDAIFHRHDSHDAFSKQLMDCRNSYKRQLKKEYLGI' A
#
# COMPACT_ATOMS: atom_id res chain seq x y z
N MET A 1 -6.67 -13.30 7.17
CA MET A 1 -5.94 -12.75 6.02
C MET A 1 -6.82 -11.97 5.05
N ARG A 2 -7.89 -12.57 4.50
CA ARG A 2 -8.82 -11.92 3.54
C ARG A 2 -9.22 -10.46 3.82
N TYR A 3 -9.52 -10.13 5.09
CA TYR A 3 -9.83 -8.75 5.48
C TYR A 3 -8.70 -7.77 5.15
N PHE A 4 -7.45 -8.14 5.46
CA PHE A 4 -6.28 -7.30 5.26
C PHE A 4 -5.89 -7.22 3.78
N GLU A 5 -6.02 -8.32 3.04
CA GLU A 5 -5.83 -8.34 1.59
C GLU A 5 -6.79 -7.37 0.89
N ASN A 6 -8.09 -7.44 1.21
CA ASN A 6 -9.09 -6.52 0.67
C ASN A 6 -8.77 -5.05 1.03
N ARG A 7 -8.27 -4.79 2.25
CA ARG A 7 -7.84 -3.46 2.68
C ARG A 7 -6.66 -2.95 1.86
N PHE A 8 -5.62 -3.77 1.67
CA PHE A 8 -4.44 -3.38 0.89
C PHE A 8 -4.75 -3.21 -0.60
N GLU A 9 -5.62 -4.06 -1.15
CA GLU A 9 -6.10 -3.94 -2.52
C GLU A 9 -6.86 -2.63 -2.73
N GLY A 10 -7.76 -2.26 -1.82
CA GLY A 10 -8.47 -0.98 -1.89
C GLY A 10 -7.55 0.25 -1.85
N ILE A 11 -6.43 0.18 -1.10
CA ILE A 11 -5.41 1.24 -1.11
C ILE A 11 -4.71 1.29 -2.48
N LEU A 12 -4.34 0.13 -3.03
CA LEU A 12 -3.68 0.05 -4.33
C LEU A 12 -4.57 0.59 -5.46
N GLU A 13 -5.87 0.26 -5.45
CA GLU A 13 -6.84 0.76 -6.43
C GLU A 13 -7.03 2.28 -6.34
N ARG A 14 -7.17 2.82 -5.12
CA ARG A 14 -7.19 4.27 -4.90
C ARG A 14 -5.93 4.93 -5.43
N PHE A 15 -4.75 4.37 -5.15
CA PHE A 15 -3.49 4.90 -5.63
C PHE A 15 -3.39 4.92 -7.16
N ARG A 16 -3.78 3.82 -7.82
CA ARG A 16 -3.85 3.74 -9.30
C ARG A 16 -4.82 4.76 -9.90
N PHE A 17 -5.92 5.03 -9.21
CA PHE A 17 -6.84 6.10 -9.63
C PHE A 17 -6.17 7.48 -9.53
N SER A 18 -5.54 7.79 -8.39
CA SER A 18 -4.82 9.05 -8.20
C SER A 18 -3.70 9.25 -9.23
N LEU A 19 -2.88 8.23 -9.50
CA LEU A 19 -1.82 8.31 -10.52
C LEU A 19 -2.36 8.67 -11.91
N ARG A 20 -3.54 8.16 -12.27
CA ARG A 20 -4.19 8.49 -13.54
C ARG A 20 -4.69 9.93 -13.57
N MET A 21 -5.22 10.43 -12.46
CA MET A 21 -5.72 11.80 -12.33
C MET A 21 -4.58 12.83 -12.33
N TYR A 22 -3.46 12.52 -11.66
CA TYR A 22 -2.34 13.43 -11.45
C TYR A 22 -1.13 13.14 -12.34
N LYS A 23 -1.31 12.46 -13.48
CA LYS A 23 -0.20 12.01 -14.36
C LYS A 23 0.77 13.13 -14.77
N GLY A 24 0.30 14.37 -14.87
CA GLY A 24 1.11 15.55 -15.20
C GLY A 24 1.70 16.30 -13.99
N ASP A 25 1.42 15.83 -12.78
CA ASP A 25 1.83 16.45 -11.52
C ASP A 25 2.60 15.43 -10.65
N PRO A 26 3.92 15.39 -10.79
CA PRO A 26 4.78 14.48 -10.04
C PRO A 26 4.72 14.68 -8.53
N ALA A 27 4.51 15.92 -8.05
CA ALA A 27 4.46 16.22 -6.63
C ALA A 27 3.20 15.61 -5.99
N HIS A 28 2.04 15.73 -6.65
CA HIS A 28 0.82 15.08 -6.20
C HIS A 28 0.91 13.55 -6.30
N CYS A 29 1.54 13.01 -7.34
CA CYS A 29 1.80 11.57 -7.44
C CYS A 29 2.66 11.05 -6.28
N GLU A 30 3.73 11.77 -5.92
CA GLU A 30 4.59 11.44 -4.79
C GLU A 30 3.84 11.53 -3.46
N GLN A 31 3.03 12.57 -3.26
CA GLN A 31 2.19 12.70 -2.07
C GLN A 31 1.24 11.51 -1.93
N CYS A 32 0.49 11.16 -2.99
CA CYS A 32 -0.41 10.01 -2.98
C CYS A 32 0.34 8.69 -2.70
N TYR A 33 1.57 8.55 -3.20
CA TYR A 33 2.41 7.38 -2.92
C TYR A 33 2.79 7.30 -1.44
N GLN A 34 3.26 8.40 -0.84
CA GLN A 34 3.63 8.45 0.58
C GLN A 34 2.43 8.19 1.49
N GLU A 35 1.27 8.80 1.19
CA GLU A 35 0.03 8.58 1.93
C GLU A 35 -0.41 7.10 1.89
N SER A 36 -0.37 6.48 0.71
CA SER A 36 -0.74 5.08 0.54
C SER A 36 0.22 4.13 1.29
N MET A 37 1.52 4.43 1.26
CA MET A 37 2.52 3.68 2.05
C MET A 37 2.25 3.79 3.55
N GLY A 38 1.93 4.99 4.03
CA GLY A 38 1.59 5.25 5.42
C GLY A 38 0.31 4.54 5.87
N GLU A 39 -0.73 4.54 5.04
CA GLU A 39 -1.97 3.78 5.34
C GLU A 39 -1.70 2.27 5.48
N MET A 40 -0.87 1.70 4.60
CA MET A 40 -0.49 0.27 4.69
C MET A 40 0.28 -0.04 5.98
N ASP A 41 1.14 0.86 6.45
CA ASP A 41 1.86 0.69 7.73
C ASP A 41 0.96 0.84 8.94
N ALA A 42 0.03 1.79 8.92
CA ALA A 42 -0.92 2.01 10.01
C ALA A 42 -1.81 0.77 10.27
N ILE A 43 -2.14 0.02 9.21
CA ILE A 43 -2.88 -1.25 9.33
C ILE A 43 -2.06 -2.30 10.09
N PHE A 44 -0.75 -2.35 9.87
CA PHE A 44 0.14 -3.34 10.50
C PHE A 44 0.52 -2.98 11.93
N HIS A 45 0.66 -1.69 12.23
CA HIS A 45 1.14 -1.20 13.53
C HIS A 45 0.28 -1.65 14.73
N ARG A 46 -0.95 -2.13 14.50
CA ARG A 46 -1.87 -2.64 15.53
C ARG A 46 -1.72 -4.14 15.83
N HIS A 47 -0.88 -4.88 15.10
CA HIS A 47 -0.83 -6.35 15.13
C HIS A 47 0.58 -6.93 15.36
N ASP A 48 1.46 -6.20 16.05
CA ASP A 48 2.84 -6.60 16.32
C ASP A 48 2.94 -7.62 17.48
N SER A 49 2.26 -8.76 17.36
CA SER A 49 2.19 -9.83 18.38
C SER A 49 3.24 -10.94 18.18
N HIS A 50 4.22 -10.76 17.29
CA HIS A 50 5.28 -11.75 16.98
C HIS A 50 4.80 -13.17 16.65
N ASP A 51 3.53 -13.35 16.33
CA ASP A 51 2.94 -14.65 16.04
C ASP A 51 3.01 -14.99 14.53
N ALA A 52 2.62 -16.22 14.17
CA ALA A 52 2.62 -16.66 12.78
C ALA A 52 1.68 -15.81 11.90
N PHE A 53 0.62 -15.25 12.48
CA PHE A 53 -0.31 -14.38 11.78
C PHE A 53 0.30 -13.00 11.50
N SER A 54 1.02 -12.40 12.46
CA SER A 54 1.79 -11.17 12.26
C SER A 54 2.81 -11.32 11.14
N LYS A 55 3.50 -12.49 11.05
CA LYS A 55 4.43 -12.77 9.93
C LYS A 55 3.71 -12.79 8.58
N GLN A 56 2.61 -13.54 8.47
CA GLN A 56 1.80 -13.58 7.25
C GLN A 56 1.28 -12.21 6.85
N LEU A 57 0.84 -11.41 7.82
CA LEU A 57 0.38 -10.05 7.59
C LEU A 57 1.51 -9.12 7.12
N MET A 58 2.71 -9.27 7.69
CA MET A 58 3.89 -8.52 7.29
C MET A 58 4.27 -8.82 5.84
N ASP A 59 4.31 -10.11 5.48
CA ASP A 59 4.64 -10.55 4.12
C ASP A 59 3.59 -10.07 3.11
N CYS A 60 2.31 -10.14 3.48
CA CYS A 60 1.20 -9.59 2.71
C CYS A 60 1.39 -8.09 2.46
N ARG A 61 1.59 -7.29 3.53
CA ARG A 61 1.86 -5.84 3.42
C ARG A 61 3.05 -5.56 2.50
N ASN A 62 4.15 -6.28 2.67
CA ASN A 62 5.37 -6.08 1.89
C ASN A 62 5.16 -6.37 0.39
N SER A 63 4.35 -7.37 0.06
CA SER A 63 3.94 -7.66 -1.32
C SER A 63 3.19 -6.49 -1.94
N TYR A 64 2.18 -5.95 -1.25
CA TYR A 64 1.40 -4.81 -1.74
C TYR A 64 2.22 -3.52 -1.83
N LYS A 65 3.10 -3.24 -0.86
CA LYS A 65 4.04 -2.12 -0.95
C LYS A 65 4.96 -2.22 -2.17
N ARG A 66 5.42 -3.43 -2.49
CA ARG A 66 6.24 -3.67 -3.68
C ARG A 66 5.46 -3.39 -4.96
N GLN A 67 4.19 -3.80 -5.03
CA GLN A 67 3.30 -3.48 -6.16
C GLN A 67 3.07 -1.98 -6.27
N LEU A 68 2.76 -1.31 -5.15
CA LEU A 68 2.53 0.13 -5.11
C LEU A 68 3.78 0.92 -5.57
N LYS A 69 4.97 0.50 -5.15
CA LYS A 69 6.24 1.08 -5.64
C LYS A 69 6.46 0.87 -7.14
N LYS A 70 6.08 -0.28 -7.69
CA LYS A 70 6.16 -0.54 -9.13
C LYS A 70 5.24 0.37 -9.93
N GLU A 71 4.00 0.52 -9.48
CA GLU A 71 3.01 1.42 -10.09
C GLU A 71 3.49 2.88 -10.05
N TYR A 72 4.06 3.32 -8.93
CA TYR A 72 4.65 4.66 -8.79
C TYR A 72 5.81 4.90 -9.77
N LEU A 73 6.71 3.93 -9.88
CA LEU A 73 7.89 4.02 -10.75
C LEU A 73 7.57 3.73 -12.23
N GLY A 74 6.38 3.21 -12.55
CA GLY A 74 5.97 2.83 -13.90
C GLY A 74 6.70 1.61 -14.48
N ILE A 75 7.11 0.65 -13.64
CA ILE A 75 7.92 -0.54 -13.99
C ILE A 75 7.26 -1.89 -13.67
#